data_AF-A0A1J5RFY4-F1
#
_entry.id   AF-A0A1J5RFY4-F1
#
_cell.length_a   1.000
_cell.length_b   1.000
_cell.length_c   1.000
_cell.angle_alpha   90.00
_cell.angle_beta   90.00
_cell.angle_gamma   90.00
#
_symmetry.space_group_name_H-M   'P 1'
#
loop_
_entity.id
_entity.type
_entity.pdbx_description
1 polymer ?
#
loop_
_entity_poly.entity_id
_entity_poly.type
_entity_poly.pdbx_seq_one_letter_code
_entity_poly.pdbx_strand_id
1 'polypeptide(L)'
;MTTTDDEFYPKPRTAFGPDGVICWPRLQGEHAAEMLDELTDWVRWLTKRFTLDHRTVPACWDKHGPVIEELSALYTAWQTAYATSAHGDEPLAWMNHFAAARIRLTDWVARTGCRPGEHRK
;
A
#
# COMPACT_ATOMS: atom_id res chain seq x y z
N MET A 1 27.97 -10.00 17.21
CA MET A 1 26.80 -9.11 17.33
C MET A 1 26.49 -8.61 15.94
N THR A 2 25.67 -9.34 15.19
CA THR A 2 25.13 -8.85 13.91
C THR A 2 23.99 -7.91 14.27
N THR A 3 24.17 -6.62 13.96
CA THR A 3 23.09 -5.65 13.93
C THR A 3 22.09 -6.16 12.90
N THR A 4 21.08 -6.90 13.35
CA THR A 4 19.89 -7.16 12.55
C THR A 4 19.22 -5.81 12.47
N ASP A 5 19.49 -5.12 11.37
CA ASP A 5 18.89 -3.86 11.03
C ASP A 5 17.39 -3.99 11.26
N ASP A 6 16.83 -3.03 11.99
CA ASP A 6 15.40 -2.87 12.26
C ASP A 6 14.74 -2.34 10.95
N GLU A 7 15.11 -2.97 9.83
CA GLU A 7 14.91 -2.62 8.42
C GLU A 7 13.56 -3.11 7.90
N PHE A 8 12.71 -3.56 8.82
CA PHE A 8 11.42 -4.14 8.48
C PHE A 8 10.30 -3.11 8.50
N TYR A 9 10.49 -1.88 8.99
CA TYR A 9 9.44 -0.87 8.97
C TYR A 9 9.66 0.07 7.79
N PRO A 10 8.72 0.19 6.83
CA PRO A 10 8.85 1.15 5.75
C PRO A 10 8.86 2.55 6.36
N LYS A 11 9.97 3.27 6.17
CA LYS A 11 10.06 4.68 6.50
C LYS A 11 9.57 5.45 5.28
N PRO A 12 8.52 6.29 5.40
CA PRO A 12 8.11 7.18 4.32
C PRO A 12 9.34 7.94 3.81
N ARG A 13 9.67 7.78 2.53
CA ARG A 13 10.84 8.43 1.92
C ARG A 13 10.56 9.90 1.67
N THR A 14 9.30 10.20 1.43
CA THR A 14 8.76 11.53 1.34
C THR A 14 7.95 11.82 2.60
N ALA A 15 8.12 13.01 3.15
CA ALA A 15 7.15 13.57 4.06
C ALA A 15 5.95 14.04 3.22
N PHE A 16 5.18 13.13 2.63
CA PHE A 16 3.75 13.44 2.45
C PHE A 16 3.25 13.57 3.88
N GLY A 17 3.20 14.82 4.33
CA GLY A 17 2.85 15.14 5.71
C GLY A 17 1.49 14.53 6.07
N PRO A 18 1.13 14.53 7.35
CA PRO A 18 -0.12 13.96 7.89
C PRO A 18 -1.43 14.42 7.21
N ASP A 19 -1.38 15.30 6.20
CA ASP A 19 -2.51 15.91 5.49
C ASP A 19 -2.68 15.45 4.02
N GLY A 20 -1.77 14.64 3.45
CA GLY A 20 -1.73 14.40 2.01
C GLY A 20 -2.36 13.09 1.55
N VAL A 21 -3.69 13.02 1.44
CA VAL A 21 -4.34 11.90 0.71
C VAL A 21 -3.71 11.76 -0.68
N ILE A 22 -3.22 10.58 -1.02
CA ILE A 22 -2.70 10.30 -2.37
C ILE A 22 -3.87 10.40 -3.36
N CYS A 23 -3.80 11.40 -4.23
CA CYS A 23 -4.78 11.61 -5.30
C CYS A 23 -4.06 11.54 -6.65
N TRP A 24 -4.01 10.35 -7.24
CA TRP A 24 -3.28 10.09 -8.48
C TRP A 24 -3.59 11.05 -9.63
N PRO A 25 -4.86 11.43 -9.89
CA PRO A 25 -5.16 12.42 -10.93
C PRO A 25 -4.56 13.82 -10.70
N ARG A 26 -4.19 14.15 -9.45
CA ARG A 26 -3.56 15.43 -9.09
C ARG A 26 -2.04 15.35 -9.07
N LEU A 27 -1.45 14.16 -9.05
CA LEU A 27 0.00 13.98 -9.12
C LEU A 27 0.46 14.12 -10.58
N GLN A 28 1.59 14.80 -10.78
CA GLN A 28 2.17 15.00 -12.11
C GLN A 28 3.66 14.64 -12.14
N GLY A 29 4.10 14.14 -13.30
CA GLY A 29 5.51 13.90 -13.60
C GLY A 29 6.24 13.11 -12.52
N GLU A 30 7.35 13.66 -12.04
CA GLU A 30 8.24 13.04 -11.06
C GLU A 30 7.55 12.74 -9.72
N HIS A 31 6.60 13.57 -9.27
CA HIS A 31 5.89 13.32 -8.01
C HIS A 31 5.04 12.06 -8.06
N ALA A 32 4.45 11.73 -9.21
CA ALA A 32 3.71 10.48 -9.37
C ALA A 32 4.64 9.26 -9.33
N ALA A 33 5.84 9.37 -9.93
CA ALA A 33 6.84 8.30 -9.92
C ALA A 33 7.40 8.05 -8.52
N GLU A 34 7.77 9.12 -7.80
CA GLU A 34 8.24 9.03 -6.42
C GLU A 34 7.20 8.38 -5.50
N MET A 35 5.92 8.72 -5.69
CA MET A 35 4.82 8.14 -4.92
C MET A 35 4.57 6.68 -5.26
N LEU A 36 4.72 6.30 -6.52
CA LEU A 36 4.60 4.90 -6.90
C LEU A 36 5.74 4.07 -6.34
N ASP A 37 6.96 4.60 -6.33
CA ASP A 37 8.11 3.91 -5.74
C ASP A 37 7.92 3.76 -4.22
N GLU A 38 7.45 4.81 -3.53
CA GLU A 38 7.24 4.75 -2.08
C GLU A 38 6.13 3.76 -1.72
N LEU A 39 5.01 3.81 -2.45
CA LEU A 39 3.95 2.84 -2.30
C LEU A 39 4.45 1.42 -2.60
N THR A 40 5.35 1.25 -3.57
CA THR A 40 5.95 -0.06 -3.88
C THR A 40 6.71 -0.64 -2.69
N ASP A 41 7.51 0.16 -2.01
CA ASP A 41 8.25 -0.28 -0.82
C ASP A 41 7.29 -0.68 0.31
N TRP A 42 6.25 0.12 0.54
CA TRP A 42 5.24 -0.19 1.54
C TRP A 42 4.40 -1.43 1.19
N VAL A 43 4.03 -1.63 -0.08
CA VAL A 43 3.29 -2.82 -0.53
C VAL A 43 4.13 -4.08 -0.36
N ARG A 44 5.45 -4.02 -0.63
CA ARG A 44 6.38 -5.14 -0.36
C ARG A 44 6.40 -5.49 1.12
N TRP A 45 6.42 -4.48 1.99
CA TRP A 45 6.31 -4.69 3.42
C TRP A 45 4.97 -5.32 3.80
N LEU A 46 3.86 -4.74 3.34
CA LEU A 46 2.49 -5.18 3.67
C LEU A 46 2.28 -6.65 3.30
N THR A 47 2.65 -7.01 2.06
CA THR A 47 2.50 -8.37 1.54
C THR A 47 3.32 -9.38 2.33
N LYS A 48 4.57 -9.04 2.71
CA LYS A 48 5.41 -9.88 3.55
C LYS A 48 4.88 -9.99 4.98
N ARG A 49 4.48 -8.87 5.59
CA ARG A 49 4.03 -8.77 6.98
C ARG A 49 2.72 -9.50 7.23
N PHE A 50 1.78 -9.40 6.32
CA PHE A 50 0.46 -10.03 6.41
C PHE A 50 0.31 -11.29 5.56
N THR A 51 1.42 -11.77 4.98
CA THR A 51 1.49 -13.01 4.18
C THR A 51 0.43 -13.02 3.07
N LEU A 52 0.31 -11.89 2.36
CA LEU A 52 -0.64 -11.74 1.26
C LEU A 52 -0.13 -12.46 0.02
N ASP A 53 -1.03 -13.18 -0.65
CA ASP A 53 -0.72 -13.89 -1.88
C ASP A 53 -1.05 -13.06 -3.14
N HIS A 54 -0.70 -13.61 -4.30
CA HIS A 54 -0.95 -13.01 -5.61
C HIS A 54 -2.44 -12.82 -5.94
N ARG A 55 -3.35 -13.50 -5.21
CA ARG A 55 -4.80 -13.35 -5.37
C ARG A 55 -5.31 -12.09 -4.69
N THR A 56 -4.58 -11.62 -3.68
CA THR A 56 -4.88 -10.37 -2.98
C THR A 56 -4.11 -9.20 -3.57
N VAL A 57 -2.80 -9.37 -3.82
CA VAL A 57 -1.93 -8.34 -4.41
C VAL A 57 -1.02 -9.00 -5.47
N PRO A 58 -1.34 -8.89 -6.77
CA PRO A 58 -0.55 -9.51 -7.84
C PRO A 58 0.75 -8.73 -8.07
N ALA A 59 1.74 -9.37 -8.71
CA ALA A 59 3.00 -8.71 -9.04
C ALA A 59 2.84 -7.46 -9.94
N CYS A 60 1.79 -7.41 -10.75
CA CYS A 60 1.45 -6.28 -11.64
C CYS A 60 0.40 -5.33 -11.03
N TRP A 61 0.26 -5.29 -9.70
CA TRP A 61 -0.71 -4.42 -9.01
C TRP A 61 -0.61 -2.95 -9.45
N ASP A 62 0.61 -2.49 -9.74
CA ASP A 62 0.96 -1.13 -10.18
C ASP A 62 0.48 -0.80 -11.61
N LYS A 63 -0.12 -1.78 -12.30
CA LYS A 63 -0.77 -1.61 -13.61
C LYS A 63 -2.29 -1.54 -13.50
N HIS A 64 -2.86 -1.66 -12.31
CA HIS A 64 -4.30 -1.73 -12.09
C HIS A 64 -4.79 -0.56 -11.25
N GLY A 65 -5.40 0.44 -11.90
CA GLY A 65 -5.90 1.67 -11.24
C GLY A 65 -6.68 1.44 -9.95
N PRO A 66 -7.74 0.59 -9.94
CA PRO A 66 -8.50 0.31 -8.72
C PRO A 66 -7.67 -0.30 -7.58
N VAL A 67 -6.63 -1.08 -7.90
CA VAL A 67 -5.73 -1.68 -6.91
C VAL A 67 -4.77 -0.63 -6.37
N ILE A 68 -4.23 0.23 -7.23
CA ILE A 68 -3.38 1.36 -6.84
C ILE A 68 -4.14 2.29 -5.87
N GLU A 69 -5.37 2.69 -6.21
CA GLU A 69 -6.19 3.58 -5.37
C GLU A 69 -6.45 2.97 -3.97
N GLU A 70 -6.83 1.69 -3.90
CA GLU A 70 -7.10 0.99 -2.65
C GLU A 70 -5.84 0.86 -1.78
N LEU A 71 -4.69 0.51 -2.38
CA LEU A 71 -3.41 0.42 -1.67
C LEU A 71 -2.90 1.79 -1.20
N SER A 72 -3.10 2.84 -2.00
CA SER A 72 -2.79 4.23 -1.62
C SER A 72 -3.60 4.71 -0.42
N ALA A 73 -4.90 4.39 -0.38
CA ALA A 73 -5.76 4.73 0.75
C ALA A 73 -5.32 3.99 2.03
N LEU A 74 -5.01 2.69 1.92
CA LEU A 74 -4.49 1.92 3.04
C LEU A 74 -3.13 2.43 3.54
N TYR A 75 -2.26 2.85 2.62
CA TYR A 75 -0.96 3.42 2.97
C TYR A 75 -1.11 4.72 3.76
N THR A 76 -1.93 5.65 3.25
CA THR A 76 -2.19 6.93 3.93
C THR A 76 -2.78 6.70 5.33
N ALA A 77 -3.78 5.80 5.44
CA ALA A 77 -4.38 5.45 6.73
C ALA A 77 -3.38 4.78 7.68
N TRP A 78 -2.45 3.97 7.16
CA TRP A 78 -1.39 3.35 7.95
C TRP A 78 -0.43 4.39 8.53
N GLN A 79 -0.01 5.37 7.71
CA GLN A 79 0.87 6.44 8.18
C GLN A 79 0.22 7.23 9.32
N THR A 80 -1.06 7.58 9.19
CA THR A 80 -1.82 8.26 10.25
C THR A 80 -1.98 7.40 11.49
N ALA A 81 -2.31 6.12 11.33
CA ALA A 81 -2.57 5.23 12.46
C ALA A 81 -1.34 4.93 13.33
N TYR A 82 -0.15 5.07 12.77
CA TYR A 82 1.12 4.84 13.48
C TYR A 82 1.94 6.12 13.67
N ALA A 83 1.33 7.30 13.48
CA ALA A 83 1.95 8.57 13.78
C ALA A 83 2.11 8.77 15.30
N THR A 84 3.10 9.58 15.71
CA THR A 84 3.32 9.90 17.13
C THR A 84 2.16 10.67 17.78
N SER A 85 1.32 11.30 16.96
CA SER A 85 0.11 12.02 17.37
C SER A 85 -1.15 11.16 17.37
N ALA A 86 -1.07 9.89 16.93
CA ALA A 86 -2.24 9.02 16.80
C ALA A 86 -2.82 8.63 18.17
N HIS A 87 -4.14 8.44 18.21
CA HIS A 87 -4.79 7.81 19.36
C HIS A 87 -4.45 6.31 19.41
N GLY A 88 -4.49 5.72 20.61
CA GLY A 88 -4.07 4.33 20.82
C GLY A 88 -4.94 3.27 20.11
N ASP A 89 -6.14 3.66 19.67
CA ASP A 89 -7.08 2.81 18.94
C ASP A 89 -6.97 2.91 17.41
N GLU A 90 -6.26 3.91 16.88
CA GLU A 90 -6.07 4.10 15.43
C GLU A 90 -5.44 2.87 14.73
N PRO A 91 -4.43 2.17 15.29
CA PRO A 91 -3.92 0.93 14.71
C PRO A 91 -5.01 -0.15 14.57
N LEU A 92 -5.93 -0.25 15.52
CA LEU A 92 -7.03 -1.21 15.48
C LEU A 92 -8.06 -0.81 14.42
N ALA A 93 -8.37 0.48 14.32
CA ALA A 93 -9.23 1.01 13.26
C ALA A 93 -8.64 0.70 11.87
N TRP A 94 -7.33 0.92 11.68
CA TRP A 94 -6.63 0.56 10.44
C TRP A 94 -6.74 -0.94 10.12
N MET A 95 -6.57 -1.83 11.10
CA MET A 95 -6.74 -3.27 10.89
C MET A 95 -8.14 -3.65 10.41
N ASN A 96 -9.18 -2.98 10.94
CA ASN A 96 -10.55 -3.18 10.49
C ASN A 96 -10.76 -2.71 9.04
N HIS A 97 -10.21 -1.55 8.69
CA HIS A 97 -10.22 -1.05 7.30
C HIS A 97 -9.46 -1.98 6.36
N PHE A 98 -8.31 -2.49 6.78
CA PHE A 98 -7.50 -3.45 6.03
C PHE A 98 -8.26 -4.76 5.77
N ALA A 99 -8.98 -5.29 6.75
CA ALA A 99 -9.81 -6.47 6.56
C ALA A 99 -10.88 -6.28 5.47
N ALA A 100 -11.56 -5.13 5.46
CA ALA A 100 -12.54 -4.80 4.43
C ALA A 100 -11.89 -4.56 3.04
N ALA A 101 -10.73 -3.90 3.01
CA ALA A 101 -9.98 -3.64 1.79
C ALA A 101 -9.50 -4.91 1.10
N ARG A 102 -9.07 -5.93 1.87
CA ARG A 102 -8.64 -7.22 1.30
C ARG A 102 -9.72 -7.92 0.47
N ILE A 103 -10.99 -7.76 0.83
CA ILE A 103 -12.12 -8.28 0.06
C ILE A 103 -12.17 -7.56 -1.30
N ARG A 104 -12.14 -6.23 -1.31
CA ARG A 104 -12.16 -5.42 -2.55
C ARG A 104 -10.95 -5.68 -3.43
N LEU A 105 -9.75 -5.77 -2.85
CA LEU A 105 -8.52 -6.12 -3.55
C LEU A 105 -8.65 -7.47 -4.26
N THR A 106 -9.14 -8.49 -3.56
CA THR A 106 -9.37 -9.81 -4.14
C THR A 106 -10.38 -9.76 -5.30
N ASP A 107 -11.46 -8.98 -5.15
CA ASP A 107 -12.47 -8.81 -6.19
C ASP A 107 -11.92 -8.09 -7.43
N TRP A 108 -11.08 -7.06 -7.24
CA TRP A 108 -10.44 -6.35 -8.34
C TRP A 108 -9.46 -7.26 -9.07
N VAL A 109 -8.60 -7.96 -8.34
CA VAL A 109 -7.60 -8.89 -8.90
C VAL A 109 -8.28 -10.04 -9.64
N ALA A 110 -9.40 -10.57 -9.14
CA ALA A 110 -10.17 -11.59 -9.85
C ALA A 110 -10.70 -11.09 -11.20
N ARG A 111 -10.99 -9.79 -11.33
CA ARG A 111 -11.49 -9.17 -12.57
C ARG A 111 -10.38 -8.81 -13.56
N THR A 112 -9.13 -8.63 -13.12
CA THR A 112 -8.01 -8.29 -14.03
C THR A 112 -7.64 -9.45 -14.95
N GLY A 113 -7.91 -10.70 -14.54
CA GLY A 113 -7.52 -11.89 -15.30
C GLY A 113 -6.01 -12.05 -15.50
N CYS A 114 -5.20 -11.29 -14.76
CA CYS A 114 -3.74 -11.35 -14.83
C CYS A 114 -3.24 -12.66 -14.21
N ARG A 115 -2.27 -13.30 -14.89
CA ARG A 115 -1.59 -14.50 -14.39
C ARG A 115 -0.16 -14.15 -14.00
N PRO A 116 0.48 -14.90 -13.10
CA PRO A 116 1.91 -14.74 -12.85
C PRO A 116 2.68 -14.83 -14.18
N GLY A 117 3.34 -13.74 -14.59
CA GLY A 117 4.08 -13.65 -15.85
C GLY A 117 3.29 -13.16 -17.08
N GLU A 118 1.97 -13.01 -17.01
CA GLU A 118 1.13 -12.52 -18.11
C GLU A 118 0.20 -11.40 -17.62
N HIS A 119 0.49 -10.16 -18.04
CA HIS A 119 -0.36 -9.01 -17.75
C HIS A 119 -1.45 -8.85 -18.83
N ARG A 120 -2.70 -8.68 -18.39
CA ARG A 120 -3.84 -8.30 -19.23
C ARG A 120 -4.40 -6.98 -18.69
N LYS A 121 -4.46 -5.98 -19.57
CA LYS A 121 -4.95 -4.63 -19.25
C LYS A 121 -6.44 -4.62 -18.96
#